data_AF-A0A962YR98-F1
#
_entry.id   AF-A0A962YR98-F1
#
_cell.length_a   1.000
_cell.length_b   1.000
_cell.length_c   1.000
_cell.angle_alpha   90.00
_cell.angle_beta   90.00
_cell.angle_gamma   90.00
#
_symmetry.space_group_name_H-M   'P 1'
#
loop_
_entity.id
_entity.type
_entity.pdbx_description
1 polymer ?
#
loop_
_entity_poly.entity_id
_entity_poly.type
_entity_poly.pdbx_seq_one_letter_code
_entity_poly.pdbx_strand_id
1 'polypeptide(L)'
;MPLLALGLNHQTAPVDVRERIAFAPERLQSALRDLLDCGGAREAAILSTCNRTEVYCGLKDENGRQVVEWLGDYHKLRTVDLQPYLYRYTNQRAVRHLLRVASGL
;
A
#
# COMPACT_ATOMS: atom_id res chain seq x y z
N MET A 1 18.29 3.90 0.06
CA MET A 1 17.10 3.27 0.66
C MET A 1 16.02 3.27 -0.41
N PRO A 2 15.59 2.10 -0.90
CA PRO A 2 14.58 2.05 -1.96
C PRO A 2 13.22 2.48 -1.42
N LEU A 3 12.57 3.42 -2.12
CA LEU A 3 11.21 3.87 -1.78
C LEU A 3 10.20 3.06 -2.60
N LEU A 4 9.12 2.64 -1.97
CA LEU A 4 8.00 1.93 -2.58
C LEU A 4 6.72 2.75 -2.41
N ALA A 5 5.93 2.86 -3.48
CA ALA A 5 4.50 3.13 -3.40
C ALA A 5 3.77 1.90 -3.94
N LEU A 6 3.01 1.23 -3.07
CA LEU A 6 2.20 0.07 -3.37
C LEU A 6 0.75 0.42 -3.10
N GLY A 7 -0.16 0.08 -4.00
CA GLY A 7 -1.57 0.28 -3.71
C GLY A 7 -2.46 -0.02 -4.89
N LEU A 8 -3.72 0.34 -4.72
CA LEU A 8 -4.71 0.31 -5.77
C LEU A 8 -5.65 1.51 -5.63
N ASN A 9 -6.36 1.81 -6.69
CA ASN A 9 -7.26 2.96 -6.78
C ASN A 9 -8.49 2.64 -7.64
N HIS A 10 -9.41 3.58 -7.74
CA HIS A 10 -10.63 3.45 -8.54
C HIS A 10 -10.42 3.16 -10.04
N GLN A 11 -9.23 3.44 -10.60
CA GLN A 11 -8.92 3.13 -12.00
C GLN A 11 -8.47 1.68 -12.18
N THR A 12 -7.85 1.12 -11.14
CA THR A 12 -7.23 -0.21 -11.18
C THR A 12 -8.12 -1.27 -10.56
N ALA A 13 -8.94 -0.94 -9.56
CA ALA A 13 -9.76 -1.89 -8.82
C ALA A 13 -11.24 -1.47 -8.72
N PRO A 14 -12.18 -2.43 -8.85
CA PRO A 14 -13.60 -2.18 -8.61
C PRO A 14 -13.86 -1.90 -7.12
N VAL A 15 -15.04 -1.32 -6.81
CA VAL A 15 -15.36 -0.82 -5.46
C VAL A 15 -15.33 -1.92 -4.39
N ASP A 16 -15.81 -3.12 -4.70
CA ASP A 16 -15.83 -4.29 -3.81
C ASP A 16 -14.43 -4.74 -3.39
N VAL A 17 -13.45 -4.65 -4.30
CA VAL A 17 -12.04 -4.93 -3.97
C VAL A 17 -11.46 -3.81 -3.10
N ARG A 18 -11.78 -2.55 -3.40
CA ARG A 18 -11.28 -1.38 -2.65
C ARG A 18 -11.79 -1.36 -1.22
N GLU A 19 -13.06 -1.68 -1.00
CA GLU A 19 -13.65 -1.75 0.33
C GLU A 19 -13.01 -2.83 1.20
N ARG A 20 -12.64 -3.97 0.61
CA ARG A 20 -11.98 -5.07 1.36
C ARG A 20 -10.58 -4.72 1.84
N ILE A 21 -9.89 -3.79 1.18
CA ILE A 21 -8.56 -3.33 1.57
C ILE A 21 -8.54 -1.92 2.16
N ALA A 22 -9.70 -1.33 2.44
CA ALA A 22 -9.74 -0.03 3.11
C ALA A 22 -9.33 -0.19 4.58
N PHE A 23 -8.48 0.71 5.07
CA PHE A 23 -8.17 0.80 6.49
C PHE A 23 -9.20 1.67 7.19
N ALA A 24 -9.87 1.12 8.20
CA ALA A 24 -10.69 1.90 9.12
C ALA A 24 -9.80 2.88 9.91
N PRO A 25 -10.22 4.14 10.14
CA PRO A 25 -9.41 5.14 10.83
C PRO A 25 -8.87 4.68 12.18
N GLU A 26 -9.66 3.91 12.92
CA GLU A 26 -9.32 3.41 14.26
C GLU A 26 -8.25 2.31 14.22
N ARG A 27 -8.08 1.65 13.07
CA ARG A 27 -7.11 0.57 12.85
C ARG A 27 -5.82 1.03 12.17
N LEU A 28 -5.77 2.28 11.72
CA LEU A 28 -4.65 2.76 10.90
C LEU A 28 -3.33 2.78 11.68
N GLN A 29 -3.37 3.14 12.97
CA GLN A 29 -2.19 3.11 13.84
C GLN A 29 -1.69 1.69 14.11
N SER A 30 -2.59 0.73 14.36
CA SER A 30 -2.19 -0.66 14.57
C SER A 30 -1.67 -1.30 13.29
N ALA A 31 -2.31 -1.03 12.16
CA ALA A 31 -1.83 -1.47 10.84
C ALA A 31 -0.40 -0.97 10.57
N LEU A 32 -0.13 0.32 10.83
CA LEU A 32 1.19 0.88 10.62
C LEU A 32 2.26 0.20 11.49
N ARG A 33 1.92 -0.12 12.75
CA ARG A 33 2.83 -0.85 13.64
C ARG A 33 3.08 -2.27 13.15
N ASP A 34 2.03 -3.01 12.81
CA ASP A 34 2.14 -4.37 12.26
C ASP A 34 3.03 -4.42 11.01
N LEU A 35 2.93 -3.42 10.12
CA LEU A 35 3.77 -3.31 8.93
C LEU A 35 5.25 -3.06 9.24
N LEU A 36 5.54 -2.28 10.28
CA LEU A 36 6.93 -2.04 10.69
C LEU A 36 7.52 -3.28 11.39
N ASP A 37 6.70 -3.97 12.18
CA ASP A 37 7.07 -5.16 12.95
C ASP A 37 7.23 -6.40 12.08
N CYS A 38 6.50 -6.51 10.95
CA CYS A 38 6.66 -7.63 10.01
C CYS A 38 8.03 -7.65 9.28
N GLY A 39 8.80 -6.57 9.40
CA GLY A 39 10.16 -6.50 8.86
C GLY A 39 10.23 -6.09 7.39
N GLY A 40 9.10 -5.80 6.72
CA GLY A 40 9.07 -5.39 5.31
C GLY A 40 9.51 -3.94 5.07
N ALA A 41 9.34 -3.07 6.06
CA ALA A 41 9.64 -1.64 5.97
C ALA A 41 10.49 -1.13 7.14
N ARG A 42 11.32 -0.11 6.89
CA ARG A 42 11.99 0.68 7.94
C ARG A 42 11.11 1.84 8.40
N GLU A 43 10.40 2.43 7.46
CA GLU A 43 9.49 3.54 7.63
C GLU A 43 8.31 3.31 6.69
N ALA A 44 7.12 3.73 7.10
CA ALA A 44 5.93 3.57 6.29
C ALA A 44 4.89 4.66 6.55
N ALA A 45 4.03 4.88 5.56
CA ALA A 45 2.82 5.69 5.66
C ALA A 45 1.69 4.98 4.92
N ILE A 46 0.49 5.00 5.50
CA ILE A 46 -0.72 4.40 4.91
C ILE A 46 -1.67 5.53 4.53
N LEU A 47 -2.07 5.58 3.26
CA LEU A 47 -3.09 6.48 2.73
C LEU A 47 -4.32 5.66 2.34
N SER A 48 -5.38 5.75 3.14
CA SER A 48 -6.65 5.08 2.90
C SER A 48 -7.74 6.12 2.75
N THR A 49 -8.37 6.16 1.58
CA THR A 49 -9.48 7.07 1.25
C THR A 49 -10.58 6.30 0.52
N CYS A 50 -11.69 6.94 0.22
CA CYS A 50 -12.75 6.33 -0.60
C CYS A 50 -12.29 5.97 -2.02
N ASN A 51 -11.18 6.52 -2.54
CA ASN A 51 -10.74 6.35 -3.93
C ASN A 51 -9.47 5.52 -4.11
N ARG A 52 -8.73 5.28 -3.03
CA ARG A 52 -7.44 4.57 -3.05
C ARG A 52 -7.07 4.04 -1.67
N THR A 53 -6.33 2.94 -1.68
CA THR A 53 -5.55 2.46 -0.55
C THR A 53 -4.11 2.31 -1.02
N GLU A 54 -3.20 3.04 -0.38
CA GLU A 54 -1.78 3.06 -0.71
C GLU A 54 -0.92 2.92 0.54
N VAL A 55 0.18 2.20 0.38
CA VAL A 55 1.25 2.03 1.37
C VAL A 55 2.53 2.57 0.75
N TYR A 56 3.10 3.57 1.41
CA TYR A 56 4.38 4.16 1.07
C TYR A 56 5.42 3.65 2.05
N CYS A 57 6.52 3.05 1.58
CA CYS A 57 7.53 2.46 2.45
C CYS A 57 8.95 2.77 2.03
N GLY A 58 9.82 3.05 3.00
CA GLY A 58 11.25 2.83 2.86
C GLY A 58 11.54 1.34 3.08
N LEU A 59 11.89 0.63 2.00
CA LEU A 59 12.02 -0.83 2.05
C LEU A 59 13.29 -1.30 2.76
N LYS A 60 13.18 -2.45 3.44
CA LYS A 60 14.33 -3.20 3.98
C LYS A 60 14.96 -4.14 2.94
N ASP A 61 14.15 -4.67 2.03
CA ASP A 61 14.58 -5.47 0.87
C ASP A 61 14.38 -4.69 -0.45
N GLU A 62 14.96 -5.13 -1.57
CA GLU A 62 14.82 -4.39 -2.84
C GLU A 62 13.46 -4.57 -3.54
N ASN A 63 12.69 -5.61 -3.18
CA ASN A 63 11.55 -6.08 -3.97
C ASN A 63 10.19 -5.73 -3.37
N GLY A 64 10.13 -5.34 -2.09
CA GLY A 64 8.90 -5.04 -1.35
C GLY A 64 7.96 -6.23 -1.20
N ARG A 65 8.45 -7.46 -1.35
CA ARG A 65 7.61 -8.68 -1.33
C ARG A 65 6.86 -8.82 -0.02
N GLN A 66 7.55 -8.60 1.09
CA GLN A 66 6.97 -8.68 2.44
C GLN A 66 5.85 -7.67 2.64
N VAL A 67 5.93 -6.48 2.03
CA VAL A 67 4.87 -5.46 2.10
C VAL A 67 3.61 -5.90 1.35
N VAL A 68 3.78 -6.55 0.19
CA VAL A 68 2.66 -7.09 -0.60
C VAL A 68 1.99 -8.26 0.11
N GLU A 69 2.77 -9.16 0.70
CA GLU A 69 2.27 -10.28 1.49
C GLU A 69 1.52 -9.78 2.73
N TRP A 70 2.14 -8.86 3.47
CA TRP A 70 1.52 -8.21 4.62
C TRP A 70 0.18 -7.56 4.29
N LEU A 71 0.07 -6.86 3.15
CA LEU A 71 -1.18 -6.21 2.75
C LEU A 71 -2.30 -7.25 2.52
N GLY A 72 -1.98 -8.39 1.92
CA GLY A 72 -2.92 -9.50 1.78
C GLY A 72 -3.32 -10.08 3.14
N ASP A 73 -2.33 -10.42 3.96
CA ASP A 73 -2.54 -11.07 5.26
C ASP A 73 -3.34 -10.19 6.23
N TYR A 74 -3.03 -8.89 6.30
CA TYR A 74 -3.73 -7.92 7.15
C TYR A 74 -5.23 -7.84 6.81
N HIS A 75 -5.55 -7.86 5.53
CA HIS A 75 -6.94 -7.83 5.05
C HIS A 75 -7.58 -9.23 4.91
N LYS A 76 -6.86 -10.30 5.26
CA LYS A 76 -7.28 -11.70 5.11
C LYS A 76 -7.66 -12.03 3.66
N LEU A 77 -6.87 -11.53 2.71
CA LEU A 77 -7.01 -11.73 1.28
C LEU A 77 -5.82 -12.50 0.75
N ARG A 78 -6.05 -13.39 -0.21
CA ARG A 78 -4.94 -14.05 -0.89
C ARG A 78 -4.26 -13.01 -1.76
N THR A 79 -2.94 -12.93 -1.70
CA THR A 79 -2.15 -11.99 -2.50
C THR A 79 -2.43 -12.12 -4.01
N VAL A 80 -2.74 -13.33 -4.49
CA VAL A 80 -3.10 -13.60 -5.88
C VAL A 80 -4.39 -12.90 -6.33
N ASP A 81 -5.32 -12.64 -5.41
CA ASP A 81 -6.57 -11.94 -5.71
C ASP A 81 -6.36 -10.42 -5.82
N LEU A 82 -5.30 -9.90 -5.18
CA LEU A 82 -4.95 -8.48 -5.17
C LEU A 82 -4.00 -8.10 -6.31
N GLN A 83 -3.08 -8.99 -6.68
CA GLN A 83 -2.03 -8.74 -7.69
C GLN A 83 -2.53 -8.09 -8.99
N PRO A 84 -3.66 -8.49 -9.59
CA PRO A 84 -4.14 -7.87 -10.83
C PRO A 84 -4.46 -6.38 -10.72
N TYR A 85 -4.74 -5.91 -9.50
CA TYR A 85 -5.18 -4.54 -9.22
C TYR A 85 -4.07 -3.67 -8.63
N LEU A 86 -3.03 -4.28 -8.08
CA LEU A 86 -1.95 -3.56 -7.40
C LEU A 86 -1.02 -2.90 -8.42
N TYR A 87 -0.81 -1.59 -8.29
CA TYR A 87 0.34 -0.92 -8.88
C TYR A 87 1.51 -0.86 -7.92
N ARG A 88 2.70 -0.90 -8.52
CA ARG A 88 3.96 -0.80 -7.81
C ARG A 88 4.86 0.24 -8.46
N TYR A 89 5.17 1.29 -7.73
CA TYR A 89 6.14 2.30 -8.14
C TYR A 89 7.33 2.30 -7.19
N THR A 90 8.53 2.42 -7.73
CA THR A 90 9.77 2.45 -6.96
C THR A 90 10.53 3.77 -7.15
N ASN A 91 11.25 4.18 -6.12
CA ASN A 91 12.16 5.32 -6.11
C ASN A 91 11.50 6.60 -6.67
N GLN A 92 12.07 7.19 -7.73
CA GLN A 92 11.54 8.41 -8.34
C GLN A 92 10.08 8.29 -8.82
N ARG A 93 9.65 7.09 -9.26
CA ARG A 93 8.25 6.88 -9.66
C ARG A 93 7.30 6.93 -8.47
N ALA A 94 7.73 6.40 -7.32
CA ALA A 94 6.96 6.47 -6.08
C ALA A 94 6.77 7.92 -5.62
N VAL A 95 7.84 8.71 -5.63
CA VAL A 95 7.79 10.15 -5.28
C VAL A 95 6.89 10.92 -6.24
N ARG A 96 7.06 10.71 -7.55
CA ARG A 96 6.23 11.36 -8.57
C ARG A 96 4.75 11.04 -8.39
N HIS A 97 4.43 9.77 -8.13
CA HIS A 97 3.06 9.33 -7.87
C HIS A 97 2.48 10.03 -6.64
N LEU A 98 3.20 10.03 -5.52
CA LEU A 98 2.77 10.70 -4.29
C LEU A 98 2.47 12.20 -4.52
N LEU A 99 3.35 12.91 -5.23
CA LEU A 99 3.17 14.32 -5.54
C LEU A 99 1.95 14.57 -6.43
N ARG A 100 1.67 13.68 -7.40
CA ARG A 100 0.45 13.78 -8.22
C ARG A 100 -0.80 13.57 -7.37
N VAL A 101 -0.80 12.54 -6.52
CA VAL A 101 -1.92 12.26 -5.61
C VAL A 101 -2.18 13.45 -4.68
N ALA A 102 -1.13 14.01 -4.07
CA ALA A 102 -1.23 15.20 -3.21
C ALA A 102 -1.73 16.44 -3.97
N SER A 103 -1.46 16.53 -5.28
CA SER A 103 -1.90 17.63 -6.15
C SER A 103 -3.27 17.38 -6.80
N GLY A 104 -3.92 16.25 -6.53
CA GLY A 104 -5.19 15.87 -7.14
C GLY A 104 -5.11 15.44 -8.62
N LEU A 105 -3.93 14.99 -9.08
CA LEU A 105 -3.64 14.55 -10.46
C LEU A 105 -3.51 13.03 -10.63
#